data_AF-F2NET6-F1
#
_entry.id   AF-F2NET6-F1
#
_cell.length_a   1.000
_cell.length_b   1.000
_cell.length_c   1.000
_cell.angle_alpha   90.00
_cell.angle_beta   90.00
_cell.angle_gamma   90.00
#
_symmetry.space_group_name_H-M   'P 1'
#
loop_
_entity.id
_entity.type
_entity.pdbx_description
1 polymer ?
#
loop_
_entity_poly.entity_id
_entity_poly.type
_entity_poly.pdbx_seq_one_letter_code
_entity_poly.pdbx_strand_id
1 'polypeptide(L)'
;MATHQVNKTYREINEKIKKGQAVVVTAEEIIDIVRQKGEVAAARTVDVVTTGTFSPMCSSGVLLNMGHSQPPIRISQSWINRVPAYSGLAAVDLYLGATEPTIDDPLNKVYPGEFKYGGGHVIQDLVAGKKVHLQAESYGTDCYPRKKWERVFTLSELVNAVLLNPRNGYQNYNCAVNATQKIIYTYMGPLRPRLGNANYCTAGQLSPLLNDPYYLTIGIGTRIFLGGGVGYVAWPGTQHNPQVPRAQNGVPMKPAGTLMVMGDLKQMHPRYLIGVSLLGYGCSLAVGLGVPIPLLNEEIARYCAVTDEDILVPVVDYGEDYPHATGRIITHVTYAQLKQGVIEVEGHQINTAPLTSMVRSREIAATLKNWILAGDFLLTEPVELLPSVPRMDFRSPSALEGGEIS
;
A
#
# COMPACT_ATOMS: atom_id res chain seq x y z
N MET A 1 -31.47 11.79 1.37
CA MET A 1 -30.03 12.09 1.57
C MET A 1 -29.86 12.48 3.03
N ALA A 2 -29.00 11.79 3.78
CA ALA A 2 -28.77 12.13 5.17
C ALA A 2 -28.17 13.55 5.26
N THR A 3 -28.88 14.47 5.89
CA THR A 3 -28.33 15.77 6.29
C THR A 3 -27.33 15.51 7.41
N HIS A 4 -26.04 15.74 7.14
CA HIS A 4 -25.00 15.65 8.16
C HIS A 4 -25.07 16.86 9.10
N GLN A 5 -24.78 16.64 10.39
CA GLN A 5 -24.72 17.72 11.38
C GLN A 5 -23.45 18.58 11.23
N VAL A 6 -22.40 18.02 10.65
CA VAL A 6 -21.14 18.70 10.34
C VAL A 6 -20.90 18.63 8.84
N ASN A 7 -20.59 19.77 8.22
CA ASN A 7 -20.28 19.85 6.79
C ASN A 7 -19.08 20.79 6.62
N LYS A 8 -17.87 20.24 6.61
CA LYS A 8 -16.64 20.96 6.25
C LYS A 8 -16.29 20.70 4.80
N THR A 9 -15.51 21.60 4.24
CA THR A 9 -14.95 21.49 2.89
C THR A 9 -13.42 21.36 2.95
N TYR A 10 -12.83 20.80 1.89
CA TYR A 10 -11.37 20.79 1.72
C TYR A 10 -10.77 22.19 1.80
N ARG A 11 -11.46 23.19 1.24
CA ARG A 11 -11.04 24.60 1.28
C ARG A 11 -10.96 25.13 2.71
N GLU A 12 -12.00 24.94 3.51
CA GLU A 12 -12.03 25.42 4.90
C GLU A 12 -10.92 24.76 5.73
N ILE A 13 -10.71 23.44 5.57
CA ILE A 13 -9.64 22.72 6.25
C ILE A 13 -8.26 23.26 5.82
N ASN A 14 -8.04 23.47 4.52
CA ASN A 14 -6.79 24.04 4.01
C ASN A 14 -6.56 25.49 4.47
N GLU A 15 -7.61 26.30 4.62
CA GLU A 15 -7.50 27.64 5.19
C GLU A 15 -7.07 27.58 6.67
N LYS A 16 -7.57 26.62 7.45
CA LYS A 16 -7.10 26.39 8.82
C LYS A 16 -5.65 25.92 8.86
N ILE A 17 -5.25 25.01 7.96
CA ILE A 17 -3.86 24.53 7.86
C ILE A 17 -2.92 25.72 7.61
N LYS A 18 -3.23 26.56 6.63
CA LYS A 18 -2.42 27.76 6.32
C LYS A 18 -2.32 28.75 7.49
N LYS A 19 -3.33 28.81 8.35
CA LYS A 19 -3.37 29.68 9.55
C LYS A 19 -2.73 29.03 10.78
N GLY A 20 -2.28 27.77 10.70
CA GLY A 20 -1.79 27.02 11.87
C GLY A 20 -2.89 26.69 12.89
N GLN A 21 -4.14 26.63 12.46
CA GLN A 21 -5.32 26.43 13.31
C GLN A 21 -5.97 25.04 13.15
N ALA A 22 -5.46 24.22 12.23
CA ALA A 22 -6.02 22.90 11.96
C ALA A 22 -5.74 21.93 13.11
N VAL A 23 -6.75 21.16 13.50
CA VAL A 23 -6.59 20.06 14.45
C VAL A 23 -6.34 18.78 13.67
N VAL A 24 -5.11 18.25 13.75
CA VAL A 24 -4.68 17.05 13.06
C VAL A 24 -4.35 15.97 14.08
N VAL A 25 -4.90 14.77 13.89
CA VAL A 25 -4.68 13.61 14.75
C VAL A 25 -4.33 12.39 13.93
N THR A 26 -3.76 11.35 14.54
CA THR A 26 -3.53 10.07 13.87
C THR A 26 -4.78 9.19 13.94
N ALA A 27 -4.83 8.15 13.10
CA ALA A 27 -5.91 7.16 13.15
C ALA A 27 -5.97 6.37 14.48
N GLU A 28 -4.88 6.31 15.26
CA GLU A 28 -4.93 5.75 16.61
C GLU A 28 -5.54 6.76 17.61
N GLU A 29 -5.22 8.05 17.48
CA GLU A 29 -5.70 9.11 18.39
C GLU A 29 -7.20 9.42 18.22
N ILE A 30 -7.74 9.34 17.00
CA ILE A 30 -9.15 9.67 16.72
C ILE A 30 -10.12 8.70 17.40
N ILE A 31 -9.72 7.43 17.61
CA ILE A 31 -10.54 6.39 18.23
C ILE A 31 -10.96 6.84 19.64
N ASP A 32 -10.02 7.29 20.46
CA ASP A 32 -10.32 7.75 21.82
C ASP A 32 -11.16 9.02 21.83
N ILE A 33 -10.93 9.94 20.88
CA ILE A 33 -11.72 11.17 20.73
C ILE A 33 -13.18 10.85 20.42
N VAL A 34 -13.43 9.94 19.48
CA VAL A 34 -14.79 9.51 19.12
C VAL A 34 -15.44 8.74 20.27
N ARG A 35 -14.70 7.85 20.96
CA ARG A 35 -15.21 7.11 22.12
C ARG A 35 -15.65 8.05 23.26
N GLN A 36 -14.90 9.12 23.52
CA GLN A 36 -15.17 10.05 24.63
C GLN A 36 -16.21 11.12 24.29
N LYS A 37 -16.21 11.64 23.06
CA LYS A 37 -16.99 12.83 22.68
C LYS A 37 -18.12 12.54 21.69
N GLY A 38 -18.11 11.38 21.06
CA GLY A 38 -19.01 11.02 19.96
C GLY A 38 -18.55 11.55 18.60
N GLU A 39 -19.05 10.91 17.53
CA GLU A 39 -18.70 11.18 16.13
C GLU A 39 -18.95 12.63 15.69
N VAL A 40 -20.04 13.25 16.12
CA VAL A 40 -20.40 14.63 15.76
C VAL A 40 -19.41 15.63 16.38
N ALA A 41 -19.11 15.49 17.67
CA ALA A 41 -18.20 16.40 18.35
C ALA A 41 -16.74 16.23 17.85
N ALA A 42 -16.35 14.98 17.56
CA ALA A 42 -15.07 14.68 16.92
C ALA A 42 -14.96 15.36 15.56
N ALA A 43 -15.95 15.20 14.67
CA ALA A 43 -15.97 15.83 13.36
C ALA A 43 -15.98 17.37 13.42
N ARG A 44 -16.62 17.99 14.42
CA ARG A 44 -16.53 19.46 14.61
C ARG A 44 -15.11 19.90 14.95
N THR A 45 -14.45 19.16 15.85
CA THR A 45 -13.17 19.58 16.45
C THR A 45 -11.97 19.23 15.56
N VAL A 46 -11.90 17.98 15.09
CA VAL A 46 -10.78 17.45 14.31
C VAL A 46 -10.99 17.77 12.84
N ASP A 47 -9.94 18.24 12.17
CA ASP A 47 -9.98 18.59 10.74
C ASP A 47 -9.41 17.47 9.87
N VAL A 48 -8.34 16.79 10.32
CA VAL A 48 -7.68 15.74 9.54
C VAL A 48 -7.25 14.57 10.42
N VAL A 49 -7.47 13.35 9.91
CA VAL A 49 -6.93 12.10 10.46
C VAL A 49 -5.82 11.60 9.56
N THR A 50 -4.61 11.41 10.09
CA THR A 50 -3.47 10.87 9.32
C THR A 50 -3.32 9.37 9.54
N THR A 51 -3.17 8.65 8.44
CA THR A 51 -3.00 7.20 8.40
C THR A 51 -1.59 6.82 7.93
N GLY A 52 -1.21 5.55 8.09
CA GLY A 52 0.12 5.10 7.67
C GLY A 52 0.22 3.58 7.54
N THR A 53 0.99 3.14 6.55
CA THR A 53 1.36 1.73 6.37
C THR A 53 2.76 1.61 5.79
N PHE A 54 3.52 0.64 6.27
CA PHE A 54 4.82 0.25 5.72
C PHE A 54 4.90 -1.27 5.62
N SER A 55 4.84 -1.80 4.41
CA SER A 55 4.77 -3.24 4.16
C SER A 55 5.40 -3.57 2.80
N PRO A 56 5.80 -4.83 2.55
CA PRO A 56 6.15 -5.28 1.21
C PRO A 56 4.98 -5.04 0.23
N MET A 57 5.22 -4.30 -0.84
CA MET A 57 4.25 -4.00 -1.89
C MET A 57 4.85 -4.38 -3.25
N CYS A 58 4.64 -5.63 -3.65
CA CYS A 58 5.27 -6.23 -4.85
C CYS A 58 4.92 -5.52 -6.16
N SER A 59 3.74 -4.91 -6.26
CA SER A 59 3.33 -4.16 -7.46
C SER A 59 3.86 -2.73 -7.43
N SER A 60 5.16 -2.61 -7.26
CA SER A 60 5.90 -1.35 -7.27
C SER A 60 6.92 -1.33 -8.41
N GLY A 61 7.26 -0.15 -8.90
CA GLY A 61 8.26 0.02 -9.93
C GLY A 61 8.57 1.48 -10.18
N VAL A 62 9.60 1.72 -11.00
CA VAL A 62 10.03 3.08 -11.33
C VAL A 62 10.05 3.27 -12.84
N LEU A 63 9.45 4.38 -13.30
CA LEU A 63 9.58 4.88 -14.66
C LEU A 63 10.73 5.87 -14.69
N LEU A 64 11.76 5.58 -15.49
CA LEU A 64 13.00 6.33 -15.56
C LEU A 64 13.20 6.89 -16.96
N ASN A 65 13.62 8.15 -17.05
CA ASN A 65 14.16 8.72 -18.27
C ASN A 65 15.66 8.95 -18.10
N MET A 66 16.45 8.22 -18.89
CA MET A 66 17.91 8.19 -18.75
C MET A 66 18.62 9.43 -19.33
N GLY A 67 17.90 10.24 -20.12
CA GLY A 67 18.52 11.18 -21.05
C GLY A 67 19.28 10.46 -22.17
N HIS A 68 19.64 11.19 -23.23
CA HIS A 68 20.39 10.60 -24.34
C HIS A 68 21.91 10.57 -24.06
N SER A 69 22.54 9.49 -24.51
CA SER A 69 23.97 9.46 -24.78
C SER A 69 24.34 10.34 -25.98
N GLN A 70 25.64 10.57 -26.20
CA GLN A 70 26.14 11.18 -27.44
C GLN A 70 27.11 10.21 -28.14
N PRO A 71 26.83 9.72 -29.37
CA PRO A 71 25.58 9.90 -30.13
C PRO A 71 24.35 9.28 -29.43
N PRO A 72 23.12 9.69 -29.80
CA PRO A 72 21.89 9.24 -29.16
C PRO A 72 21.60 7.76 -29.42
N ILE A 73 20.83 7.16 -28.51
CA ILE A 73 20.47 5.75 -28.49
C ILE A 73 18.95 5.59 -28.35
N ARG A 74 18.40 4.55 -29.01
CA ARG A 74 17.05 4.02 -28.78
C ARG A 74 17.21 2.66 -28.12
N ILE A 75 17.08 2.62 -26.80
CA ILE A 75 17.30 1.43 -26.01
C ILE A 75 16.22 0.38 -26.35
N SER A 76 16.65 -0.80 -26.78
CA SER A 76 15.78 -1.95 -27.02
C SER A 76 15.84 -2.97 -25.89
N GLN A 77 16.97 -3.07 -25.19
CA GLN A 77 17.15 -3.88 -24.00
C GLN A 77 18.05 -3.15 -23.01
N SER A 78 17.76 -3.28 -21.72
CA SER A 78 18.58 -2.67 -20.68
C SER A 78 18.56 -3.41 -19.37
N TRP A 79 19.61 -3.20 -18.60
CA TRP A 79 19.79 -3.71 -17.25
C TRP A 79 20.37 -2.61 -16.37
N ILE A 80 19.86 -2.50 -15.15
CA ILE A 80 20.41 -1.63 -14.11
C ILE A 80 20.91 -2.54 -12.98
N ASN A 81 22.22 -2.51 -12.69
CA ASN A 81 22.87 -3.48 -11.79
C ASN A 81 22.51 -4.93 -12.13
N ARG A 82 22.50 -5.27 -13.43
CA ARG A 82 22.14 -6.60 -13.97
C ARG A 82 20.67 -7.00 -13.75
N VAL A 83 19.83 -6.11 -13.22
CA VAL A 83 18.37 -6.30 -13.16
C VAL A 83 17.76 -5.78 -14.45
N PRO A 84 17.00 -6.59 -15.21
CA PRO A 84 16.28 -6.12 -16.38
C PRO A 84 15.45 -4.86 -16.11
N ALA A 85 15.65 -3.84 -16.93
CA ALA A 85 14.81 -2.65 -16.98
C ALA A 85 14.09 -2.65 -18.34
N TYR A 86 12.77 -2.67 -18.30
CA TYR A 86 11.89 -2.87 -19.45
C TYR A 86 11.90 -1.62 -20.34
N SER A 87 12.45 -1.77 -21.55
CA SER A 87 12.44 -0.76 -22.60
C SER A 87 11.13 -0.81 -23.41
N GLY A 88 11.05 -0.07 -24.52
CA GLY A 88 9.91 -0.13 -25.44
C GLY A 88 8.82 0.93 -25.21
N LEU A 89 8.99 1.79 -24.19
CA LEU A 89 8.12 2.95 -23.99
C LEU A 89 8.47 4.09 -24.96
N ALA A 90 9.77 4.39 -25.09
CA ALA A 90 10.32 5.34 -26.05
C ALA A 90 11.84 5.08 -26.19
N ALA A 91 12.63 6.08 -26.60
CA ALA A 91 14.04 5.88 -26.90
C ALA A 91 14.92 5.66 -25.67
N VAL A 92 14.65 6.33 -24.55
CA VAL A 92 15.46 6.26 -23.31
C VAL A 92 14.61 6.18 -22.05
N ASP A 93 13.34 5.80 -22.22
CA ASP A 93 12.37 5.60 -21.14
C ASP A 93 12.30 4.11 -20.79
N LEU A 94 12.51 3.81 -19.52
CA LEU A 94 12.61 2.46 -18.97
C LEU A 94 11.65 2.30 -17.80
N TYR A 95 11.04 1.13 -17.66
CA TYR A 95 10.32 0.75 -16.45
C TYR A 95 11.07 -0.36 -15.72
N LEU A 96 11.39 -0.17 -14.45
CA LEU A 96 12.03 -1.18 -13.61
C LEU A 96 11.05 -1.69 -12.55
N GLY A 97 10.64 -2.95 -12.66
CA GLY A 97 9.74 -3.58 -11.70
C GLY A 97 10.46 -4.03 -10.44
N ALA A 98 9.87 -3.77 -9.26
CA ALA A 98 10.50 -4.08 -7.97
C ALA A 98 10.75 -5.59 -7.73
N THR A 99 10.01 -6.45 -8.41
CA THR A 99 10.08 -7.91 -8.27
C THR A 99 10.99 -8.58 -9.30
N GLU A 100 11.61 -7.80 -10.19
CA GLU A 100 12.50 -8.34 -11.21
C GLU A 100 13.83 -8.76 -10.55
N PRO A 101 14.25 -10.03 -10.62
CA PRO A 101 15.52 -10.48 -10.10
C PRO A 101 16.69 -10.05 -11.01
N THR A 102 17.92 -10.19 -10.53
CA THR A 102 19.10 -10.09 -11.42
C THR A 102 19.10 -11.22 -12.44
N ILE A 103 19.62 -10.97 -13.64
CA ILE A 103 19.65 -11.96 -14.73
C ILE A 103 20.37 -13.28 -14.37
N ASP A 104 21.30 -13.23 -13.42
CA ASP A 104 22.08 -14.36 -12.91
C ASP A 104 21.60 -14.89 -11.55
N ASP A 105 20.45 -14.43 -11.05
CA ASP A 105 19.87 -15.00 -9.83
C ASP A 105 19.59 -16.51 -10.05
N PRO A 106 19.94 -17.39 -9.10
CA PRO A 106 19.67 -18.82 -9.23
C PRO A 106 18.17 -19.14 -9.16
N LEU A 107 17.32 -18.17 -8.78
CA LEU A 107 15.90 -18.32 -8.53
C LEU A 107 15.67 -19.53 -7.61
N ASN A 108 14.69 -20.35 -7.93
CA ASN A 108 14.38 -21.57 -7.19
C ASN A 108 15.10 -22.83 -7.74
N LYS A 109 16.25 -22.69 -8.45
CA LYS A 109 17.05 -23.86 -8.89
C LYS A 109 17.54 -24.70 -7.71
N VAL A 110 17.95 -24.04 -6.62
CA VAL A 110 18.11 -24.65 -5.30
C VAL A 110 17.03 -24.06 -4.41
N TYR A 111 15.99 -24.84 -4.11
CA TYR A 111 14.84 -24.37 -3.37
C TYR A 111 15.05 -24.47 -1.84
N PRO A 112 14.68 -23.44 -1.06
CA PRO A 112 14.13 -22.15 -1.47
C PRO A 112 15.21 -21.14 -1.93
N GLY A 113 14.95 -20.42 -3.02
CA GLY A 113 15.84 -19.38 -3.55
C GLY A 113 15.91 -18.14 -2.65
N GLU A 114 17.07 -17.50 -2.56
CA GLU A 114 17.31 -16.37 -1.65
C GLU A 114 16.89 -15.00 -2.21
N PHE A 115 16.90 -14.83 -3.54
CA PHE A 115 16.55 -13.56 -4.22
C PHE A 115 17.28 -12.34 -3.64
N LYS A 116 18.60 -12.44 -3.50
CA LYS A 116 19.45 -11.50 -2.73
C LYS A 116 19.44 -10.06 -3.25
N TYR A 117 19.19 -9.87 -4.55
CA TYR A 117 19.17 -8.55 -5.17
C TYR A 117 18.21 -8.54 -6.36
N GLY A 118 17.60 -7.39 -6.63
CA GLY A 118 16.60 -7.24 -7.69
C GLY A 118 16.07 -5.81 -7.76
N GLY A 119 14.98 -5.59 -8.48
CA GLY A 119 14.49 -4.24 -8.79
C GLY A 119 14.20 -3.38 -7.56
N GLY A 120 13.61 -3.96 -6.51
CA GLY A 120 13.38 -3.24 -5.24
C GLY A 120 14.67 -2.76 -4.57
N HIS A 121 15.75 -3.54 -4.70
CA HIS A 121 17.06 -3.18 -4.17
C HIS A 121 17.73 -2.08 -5.01
N VAL A 122 17.58 -2.13 -6.34
CA VAL A 122 18.03 -1.03 -7.23
C VAL A 122 17.30 0.27 -6.89
N ILE A 123 15.98 0.21 -6.68
CA ILE A 123 15.18 1.38 -6.28
C ILE A 123 15.68 1.95 -4.95
N GLN A 124 15.91 1.09 -3.95
CA GLN A 124 16.49 1.50 -2.67
C GLN A 124 17.87 2.15 -2.84
N ASP A 125 18.75 1.55 -3.65
CA ASP A 125 20.09 2.08 -3.89
C ASP A 125 20.04 3.46 -4.56
N LEU A 126 19.15 3.65 -5.54
CA LEU A 126 18.93 4.94 -6.20
C LEU A 126 18.50 6.02 -5.21
N VAL A 127 17.48 5.76 -4.37
CA VAL A 127 17.01 6.75 -3.38
C VAL A 127 18.01 6.97 -2.25
N ALA A 128 18.88 6.00 -1.97
CA ALA A 128 20.02 6.16 -1.06
C ALA A 128 21.18 6.98 -1.67
N GLY A 129 21.04 7.47 -2.90
CA GLY A 129 22.08 8.24 -3.60
C GLY A 129 23.27 7.39 -4.05
N LYS A 130 23.14 6.05 -4.06
CA LYS A 130 24.21 5.17 -4.52
C LYS A 130 24.31 5.18 -6.04
N LYS A 131 25.52 4.88 -6.51
CA LYS A 131 25.80 4.67 -7.92
C LYS A 131 25.29 3.30 -8.37
N VAL A 132 24.61 3.26 -9.52
CA VAL A 132 24.16 2.02 -10.18
C VAL A 132 24.65 2.00 -11.62
N HIS A 133 24.79 0.81 -12.20
CA HIS A 133 25.35 0.57 -13.52
C HIS A 133 24.26 0.25 -14.54
N LEU A 134 24.07 1.12 -15.53
CA LEU A 134 23.28 0.86 -16.73
C LEU A 134 24.12 0.09 -17.75
N GLN A 135 23.56 -1.00 -18.27
CA GLN A 135 23.95 -1.60 -19.53
C GLN A 135 22.75 -1.57 -20.48
N ALA A 136 22.93 -1.04 -21.68
CA ALA A 136 21.85 -0.88 -22.65
C ALA A 136 22.31 -1.25 -24.06
N GLU A 137 21.41 -1.90 -24.79
CA GLU A 137 21.60 -2.34 -26.16
C GLU A 137 20.52 -1.75 -27.07
N SER A 138 20.87 -1.58 -28.34
CA SER A 138 20.02 -1.06 -29.40
C SER A 138 20.36 -1.73 -30.72
N TYR A 139 19.34 -1.95 -31.55
CA TYR A 139 19.53 -2.36 -32.95
C TYR A 139 20.12 -1.23 -33.82
N GLY A 140 20.08 0.02 -33.34
CA GLY A 140 20.54 1.21 -34.04
C GLY A 140 19.59 1.65 -35.15
N THR A 141 19.45 2.95 -35.34
CA THR A 141 18.72 3.57 -36.46
C THR A 141 19.46 4.81 -36.95
N ASP A 142 19.04 5.41 -38.06
CA ASP A 142 19.67 6.65 -38.57
C ASP A 142 19.59 7.79 -37.54
N CYS A 143 18.46 7.93 -36.84
CA CYS A 143 18.30 8.94 -35.78
C CYS A 143 19.01 8.55 -34.46
N TYR A 144 19.23 7.25 -34.22
CA TYR A 144 19.79 6.71 -32.98
C TYR A 144 20.88 5.68 -33.29
N PRO A 145 22.05 6.11 -33.79
CA PRO A 145 23.03 5.19 -34.37
C PRO A 145 23.79 4.36 -33.33
N ARG A 146 23.77 4.77 -32.05
CA ARG A 146 24.47 4.05 -30.98
C ARG A 146 23.79 2.71 -30.70
N LYS A 147 24.56 1.61 -30.77
CA LYS A 147 24.09 0.24 -30.52
C LYS A 147 24.32 -0.27 -29.09
N LYS A 148 25.27 0.33 -28.35
CA LYS A 148 25.58 -0.03 -26.97
C LYS A 148 25.84 1.21 -26.13
N TRP A 149 25.35 1.18 -24.90
CA TRP A 149 25.58 2.25 -23.93
C TRP A 149 25.75 1.66 -22.52
N GLU A 150 26.90 1.95 -21.91
CA GLU A 150 27.17 1.63 -20.51
C GLU A 150 27.46 2.93 -19.77
N ARG A 151 26.89 3.06 -18.56
CA ARG A 151 27.05 4.24 -17.72
C ARG A 151 26.83 3.89 -16.26
N VAL A 152 27.66 4.45 -15.38
CA VAL A 152 27.38 4.51 -13.95
C VAL A 152 26.69 5.84 -13.64
N PHE A 153 25.58 5.82 -12.90
CA PHE A 153 24.80 7.02 -12.58
C PHE A 153 24.18 6.95 -11.18
N THR A 154 23.77 8.11 -10.68
CA THR A 154 22.98 8.31 -9.46
C THR A 154 21.59 8.85 -9.81
N LEU A 155 20.64 8.75 -8.88
CA LEU A 155 19.27 9.24 -9.07
C LEU A 155 19.20 10.73 -9.46
N SER A 156 20.08 11.57 -8.92
CA SER A 156 20.13 13.01 -9.23
C SER A 156 20.49 13.32 -10.68
N GLU A 157 21.18 12.41 -11.37
CA GLU A 157 21.63 12.59 -12.75
C GLU A 157 20.59 12.16 -13.80
N LEU A 158 19.51 11.49 -13.39
CA LEU A 158 18.42 11.13 -14.28
C LEU A 158 17.63 12.37 -14.71
N VAL A 159 17.09 12.38 -15.92
CA VAL A 159 16.20 13.46 -16.37
C VAL A 159 14.90 13.40 -15.55
N ASN A 160 14.28 12.23 -15.52
CA ASN A 160 13.06 11.96 -14.77
C ASN A 160 13.15 10.60 -14.06
N ALA A 161 12.56 10.51 -12.87
CA ALA A 161 12.42 9.27 -12.12
C ALA A 161 11.11 9.31 -11.33
N VAL A 162 10.14 8.48 -11.71
CA VAL A 162 8.81 8.43 -11.09
C VAL A 162 8.63 7.06 -10.45
N LEU A 163 8.35 7.01 -9.15
CA LEU A 163 7.79 5.80 -8.55
C LEU A 163 6.37 5.66 -9.09
N LEU A 164 6.08 4.56 -9.81
CA LEU A 164 4.78 4.30 -10.43
C LEU A 164 4.34 2.89 -10.03
N ASN A 165 3.42 2.83 -9.09
CA ASN A 165 3.01 1.58 -8.49
C ASN A 165 1.56 1.27 -8.91
N PRO A 166 1.32 0.27 -9.78
CA PRO A 166 -0.03 -0.05 -10.25
C PRO A 166 -0.97 -0.58 -9.16
N ARG A 167 -0.44 -1.04 -8.01
CA ARG A 167 -1.24 -1.58 -6.91
C ARG A 167 -0.49 -1.51 -5.57
N ASN A 168 -0.91 -0.62 -4.69
CA ASN A 168 -0.42 -0.42 -3.33
C ASN A 168 -1.60 -0.19 -2.37
N GLY A 169 -1.31 -0.06 -1.06
CA GLY A 169 -2.32 0.32 -0.06
C GLY A 169 -3.56 -0.57 -0.06
N TYR A 170 -3.40 -1.88 0.12
CA TYR A 170 -4.50 -2.85 0.10
C TYR A 170 -5.50 -2.62 1.25
N GLN A 171 -6.79 -2.62 0.94
CA GLN A 171 -7.88 -2.55 1.90
C GLN A 171 -8.18 -3.95 2.45
N ASN A 172 -7.82 -4.16 3.71
CA ASN A 172 -7.76 -5.47 4.36
C ASN A 172 -6.88 -6.49 3.61
N TYR A 173 -6.67 -7.66 4.21
CA TYR A 173 -5.85 -8.70 3.62
C TYR A 173 -6.18 -10.08 4.21
N ASN A 174 -5.50 -11.13 3.74
CA ASN A 174 -5.60 -12.46 4.34
C ASN A 174 -4.62 -12.62 5.52
N CYS A 175 -4.97 -13.52 6.43
CA CYS A 175 -4.03 -14.18 7.34
C CYS A 175 -3.69 -15.56 6.75
N ALA A 176 -2.43 -15.77 6.37
CA ALA A 176 -1.98 -16.99 5.71
C ALA A 176 -1.52 -18.04 6.72
N VAL A 177 -2.03 -19.26 6.58
CA VAL A 177 -1.58 -20.46 7.31
C VAL A 177 -1.20 -21.56 6.32
N ASN A 178 -0.65 -22.67 6.82
CA ASN A 178 -0.29 -23.83 6.02
C ASN A 178 -0.74 -25.12 6.70
N ALA A 179 -1.78 -25.76 6.17
CA ALA A 179 -2.31 -27.02 6.70
C ALA A 179 -1.53 -28.26 6.20
N THR A 180 -0.65 -28.11 5.22
CA THR A 180 0.08 -29.23 4.61
C THR A 180 1.18 -29.79 5.51
N GLN A 181 1.81 -30.89 5.07
CA GLN A 181 2.87 -31.57 5.83
C GLN A 181 4.28 -31.01 5.61
N LYS A 182 4.45 -30.04 4.68
CA LYS A 182 5.76 -29.44 4.35
C LYS A 182 5.72 -27.94 4.57
N ILE A 183 6.88 -27.34 4.84
CA ILE A 183 7.01 -25.89 4.83
C ILE A 183 6.76 -25.37 3.40
N ILE A 184 6.03 -24.26 3.30
CA ILE A 184 5.84 -23.53 2.05
C ILE A 184 6.41 -22.12 2.18
N TYR A 185 6.88 -21.59 1.06
CA TYR A 185 7.49 -20.27 0.98
C TYR A 185 6.61 -19.38 0.10
N THR A 186 6.08 -18.30 0.68
CA THR A 186 5.06 -17.45 0.04
C THR A 186 5.50 -15.99 0.03
N TYR A 187 4.72 -15.12 -0.62
CA TYR A 187 4.92 -13.67 -0.49
C TYR A 187 4.65 -13.13 0.92
N MET A 188 3.99 -13.92 1.77
CA MET A 188 3.82 -13.63 3.19
C MET A 188 4.97 -14.21 4.04
N GLY A 189 6.03 -14.73 3.41
CA GLY A 189 7.13 -15.42 4.08
C GLY A 189 6.87 -16.91 4.30
N PRO A 190 7.75 -17.60 5.05
CA PRO A 190 7.64 -19.03 5.29
C PRO A 190 6.46 -19.37 6.20
N LEU A 191 5.69 -20.40 5.82
CA LEU A 191 4.60 -20.96 6.59
C LEU A 191 4.91 -22.42 6.93
N ARG A 192 5.07 -22.70 8.22
CA ARG A 192 5.41 -24.01 8.78
C ARG A 192 4.25 -24.99 8.59
N PRO A 193 4.57 -26.28 8.38
CA PRO A 193 3.55 -27.30 8.17
C PRO A 193 2.62 -27.45 9.37
N ARG A 194 1.44 -28.03 9.13
CA ARG A 194 0.43 -28.37 10.15
C ARG A 194 0.10 -27.18 11.06
N LEU A 195 -0.24 -26.05 10.45
CA LEU A 195 -0.65 -24.83 11.15
C LEU A 195 0.42 -24.29 12.11
N GLY A 196 1.71 -24.43 11.77
CA GLY A 196 2.81 -24.10 12.68
C GLY A 196 3.07 -22.59 12.87
N ASN A 197 2.57 -21.73 11.99
CA ASN A 197 2.52 -20.27 12.15
C ASN A 197 1.47 -19.65 11.21
N ALA A 198 1.12 -18.40 11.50
CA ALA A 198 0.22 -17.59 10.71
C ALA A 198 0.89 -16.24 10.39
N ASN A 199 1.00 -15.89 9.11
CA ASN A 199 1.58 -14.61 8.72
C ASN A 199 0.49 -13.68 8.20
N TYR A 200 0.57 -12.40 8.54
CA TYR A 200 -0.48 -11.43 8.18
C TYR A 200 0.05 -10.05 7.81
N CYS A 201 -0.75 -9.33 7.04
CA CYS A 201 -0.73 -7.89 6.82
C CYS A 201 -2.14 -7.41 7.20
N THR A 202 -2.44 -6.20 7.66
CA THR A 202 -1.92 -4.86 7.35
C THR A 202 -1.55 -4.09 8.64
N ALA A 203 -1.60 -2.75 8.63
CA ALA A 203 -1.47 -1.91 9.83
C ALA A 203 -2.75 -1.88 10.71
N GLY A 204 -3.83 -2.56 10.29
CA GLY A 204 -5.11 -2.60 11.01
C GLY A 204 -5.75 -1.23 11.09
N GLN A 205 -6.13 -0.78 12.29
CA GLN A 205 -6.76 0.52 12.52
C GLN A 205 -5.94 1.73 12.02
N LEU A 206 -4.63 1.61 11.78
CA LEU A 206 -3.80 2.69 11.23
C LEU A 206 -3.81 2.74 9.68
N SER A 207 -4.38 1.72 9.04
CA SER A 207 -4.34 1.56 7.58
C SER A 207 -5.22 2.58 6.85
N PRO A 208 -4.73 3.23 5.78
CA PRO A 208 -5.47 4.24 5.03
C PRO A 208 -6.87 3.83 4.59
N LEU A 209 -6.99 2.73 3.83
CA LEU A 209 -8.28 2.33 3.25
C LEU A 209 -9.24 1.68 4.24
N LEU A 210 -8.77 1.29 5.43
CA LEU A 210 -9.67 0.81 6.49
C LEU A 210 -10.35 1.97 7.21
N ASN A 211 -9.71 3.14 7.27
CA ASN A 211 -10.29 4.37 7.82
C ASN A 211 -11.21 5.12 6.85
N ASP A 212 -11.15 4.77 5.56
CA ASP A 212 -12.09 5.24 4.53
C ASP A 212 -12.68 4.04 3.75
N PRO A 213 -13.53 3.22 4.40
CA PRO A 213 -13.93 1.90 3.89
C PRO A 213 -14.72 1.96 2.58
N TYR A 214 -15.33 3.11 2.28
CA TYR A 214 -16.13 3.38 1.08
C TYR A 214 -15.49 4.40 0.14
N TYR A 215 -14.24 4.80 0.38
CA TYR A 215 -13.48 5.79 -0.42
C TYR A 215 -14.22 7.13 -0.56
N LEU A 216 -14.73 7.65 0.55
CA LEU A 216 -15.48 8.90 0.65
C LEU A 216 -14.60 10.12 0.42
N THR A 217 -13.29 9.99 0.63
CA THR A 217 -12.31 11.08 0.55
C THR A 217 -11.12 10.75 -0.36
N ILE A 218 -10.94 9.47 -0.69
CA ILE A 218 -9.81 8.98 -1.48
C ILE A 218 -10.23 8.76 -2.93
N GLY A 219 -9.50 9.37 -3.85
CA GLY A 219 -9.79 9.37 -5.27
C GLY A 219 -8.59 9.79 -6.10
N ILE A 220 -8.80 9.96 -7.40
CA ILE A 220 -7.78 10.45 -8.33
C ILE A 220 -7.34 11.85 -7.91
N GLY A 221 -6.04 12.05 -7.75
CA GLY A 221 -5.46 13.32 -7.33
C GLY A 221 -5.37 13.52 -5.82
N THR A 222 -5.84 12.58 -4.99
CA THR A 222 -5.61 12.63 -3.53
C THR A 222 -4.10 12.66 -3.26
N ARG A 223 -3.63 13.73 -2.61
CA ARG A 223 -2.23 13.94 -2.25
C ARG A 223 -1.89 13.09 -1.03
N ILE A 224 -0.78 12.38 -1.08
CA ILE A 224 -0.39 11.38 -0.07
C ILE A 224 1.07 11.52 0.33
N PHE A 225 1.41 10.95 1.48
CA PHE A 225 2.78 10.58 1.80
C PHE A 225 3.13 9.32 1.00
N LEU A 226 4.22 9.34 0.25
CA LEU A 226 4.70 8.19 -0.52
C LEU A 226 6.22 8.12 -0.49
N GLY A 227 6.77 7.03 0.06
CA GLY A 227 8.21 6.77 0.05
C GLY A 227 9.07 7.83 0.76
N GLY A 228 8.50 8.65 1.66
CA GLY A 228 9.23 9.75 2.30
C GLY A 228 9.10 11.10 1.59
N GLY A 229 8.46 11.14 0.42
CA GLY A 229 8.11 12.36 -0.29
C GLY A 229 6.60 12.52 -0.46
N VAL A 230 6.22 13.42 -1.37
CA VAL A 230 4.82 13.62 -1.78
C VAL A 230 4.52 12.74 -2.98
N GLY A 231 3.37 12.05 -2.93
CA GLY A 231 2.80 11.33 -4.05
C GLY A 231 1.33 11.64 -4.23
N TYR A 232 0.71 10.95 -5.19
CA TYR A 232 -0.70 11.08 -5.51
C TYR A 232 -1.31 9.71 -5.82
N VAL A 233 -2.58 9.56 -5.49
CA VAL A 233 -3.39 8.47 -6.04
C VAL A 233 -3.66 8.81 -7.51
N ALA A 234 -3.19 7.96 -8.41
CA ALA A 234 -3.31 8.17 -9.86
C ALA A 234 -4.54 7.49 -10.45
N TRP A 235 -4.98 6.37 -9.86
CA TRP A 235 -6.09 5.54 -10.33
C TRP A 235 -6.52 4.55 -9.23
N PRO A 236 -7.67 3.86 -9.32
CA PRO A 236 -7.84 2.59 -8.61
C PRO A 236 -6.72 1.62 -8.97
N GLY A 237 -6.20 0.90 -7.97
CA GLY A 237 -5.17 -0.11 -8.21
C GLY A 237 -5.68 -1.26 -9.08
N THR A 238 -4.78 -2.00 -9.72
CA THR A 238 -5.15 -3.05 -10.68
C THR A 238 -5.94 -4.23 -10.10
N GLN A 239 -6.02 -4.35 -8.77
CA GLN A 239 -6.88 -5.31 -8.07
C GLN A 239 -7.92 -4.63 -7.19
N HIS A 240 -8.26 -3.38 -7.48
CA HIS A 240 -9.27 -2.67 -6.72
C HIS A 240 -10.63 -3.37 -6.87
N ASN A 241 -11.13 -3.95 -5.78
CA ASN A 241 -12.41 -4.64 -5.75
C ASN A 241 -13.27 -4.20 -4.56
N PRO A 242 -14.23 -3.28 -4.77
CA PRO A 242 -15.06 -2.77 -3.68
C PRO A 242 -16.21 -3.72 -3.30
N GLN A 243 -16.52 -4.71 -4.16
CA GLN A 243 -17.72 -5.57 -4.11
C GLN A 243 -17.59 -6.77 -3.16
N VAL A 244 -16.55 -6.81 -2.34
CA VAL A 244 -16.35 -7.90 -1.39
C VAL A 244 -17.33 -7.80 -0.21
N PRO A 245 -17.65 -8.92 0.48
CA PRO A 245 -18.45 -8.90 1.70
C PRO A 245 -17.84 -7.96 2.75
N ARG A 246 -18.73 -7.26 3.46
CA ARG A 246 -18.40 -6.27 4.49
C ARG A 246 -19.12 -6.63 5.77
N ALA A 247 -18.48 -6.36 6.91
CA ALA A 247 -19.12 -6.48 8.21
C ALA A 247 -20.15 -5.36 8.41
N GLN A 248 -20.93 -5.44 9.50
CA GLN A 248 -21.95 -4.44 9.82
C GLN A 248 -21.40 -3.03 10.05
N ASN A 249 -20.10 -2.84 10.23
CA ASN A 249 -19.46 -1.52 10.30
C ASN A 249 -19.03 -0.98 8.91
N GLY A 250 -19.29 -1.73 7.82
CA GLY A 250 -18.90 -1.41 6.46
C GLY A 250 -17.47 -1.79 6.07
N VAL A 251 -16.67 -2.28 7.02
CA VAL A 251 -15.29 -2.72 6.78
C VAL A 251 -15.31 -4.04 5.99
N PRO A 252 -14.51 -4.17 4.92
CA PRO A 252 -14.47 -5.41 4.14
C PRO A 252 -13.86 -6.55 4.96
N MET A 253 -14.42 -7.76 4.81
CA MET A 253 -14.00 -8.97 5.54
C MET A 253 -12.95 -9.79 4.79
N LYS A 254 -12.49 -9.32 3.63
CA LYS A 254 -11.47 -9.95 2.80
C LYS A 254 -10.74 -8.88 1.97
N PRO A 255 -9.63 -9.20 1.27
CA PRO A 255 -8.91 -8.21 0.46
C PRO A 255 -9.84 -7.51 -0.54
N ALA A 256 -9.84 -6.17 -0.54
CA ALA A 256 -10.80 -5.33 -1.25
C ALA A 256 -10.13 -4.29 -2.18
N GLY A 257 -10.32 -2.99 -1.92
CA GLY A 257 -9.72 -1.91 -2.69
C GLY A 257 -8.20 -1.87 -2.66
N THR A 258 -7.62 -1.32 -3.72
CA THR A 258 -6.20 -0.98 -3.81
C THR A 258 -6.03 0.37 -4.50
N LEU A 259 -4.84 0.97 -4.34
CA LEU A 259 -4.48 2.28 -4.91
C LEU A 259 -3.41 2.11 -5.98
N MET A 260 -3.58 2.72 -7.15
CA MET A 260 -2.46 3.06 -8.01
C MET A 260 -1.90 4.39 -7.53
N VAL A 261 -0.59 4.43 -7.28
CA VAL A 261 0.06 5.64 -6.75
C VAL A 261 1.27 6.00 -7.57
N MET A 262 1.54 7.31 -7.66
CA MET A 262 2.73 7.82 -8.30
C MET A 262 3.34 9.00 -7.55
N GLY A 263 4.65 9.18 -7.65
CA GLY A 263 5.35 10.31 -7.06
C GLY A 263 6.76 10.47 -7.61
N ASP A 264 7.35 11.64 -7.41
CA ASP A 264 8.72 11.94 -7.80
C ASP A 264 9.70 11.16 -6.91
N LEU A 265 10.42 10.20 -7.51
CA LEU A 265 11.36 9.35 -6.79
C LEU A 265 12.52 10.17 -6.20
N LYS A 266 12.87 11.32 -6.80
CA LYS A 266 13.97 12.18 -6.35
C LYS A 266 13.68 12.86 -5.01
N GLN A 267 12.42 12.93 -4.59
CA GLN A 267 11.98 13.49 -3.31
C GLN A 267 11.83 12.42 -2.21
N MET A 268 12.03 11.16 -2.56
CA MET A 268 11.82 10.03 -1.65
C MET A 268 13.08 9.70 -0.85
N HIS A 269 12.90 8.95 0.24
CA HIS A 269 13.94 8.69 1.21
C HIS A 269 14.11 7.18 1.43
N PRO A 270 15.35 6.65 1.49
CA PRO A 270 15.62 5.21 1.61
C PRO A 270 15.01 4.58 2.86
N ARG A 271 14.72 5.37 3.89
CA ARG A 271 14.01 4.94 5.10
C ARG A 271 12.60 4.37 4.85
N TYR A 272 11.97 4.76 3.74
CA TYR A 272 10.59 4.40 3.39
C TYR A 272 10.47 3.62 2.08
N LEU A 273 11.59 3.30 1.43
CA LEU A 273 11.67 2.45 0.25
C LEU A 273 12.83 1.46 0.44
N ILE A 274 12.50 0.26 0.87
CA ILE A 274 13.48 -0.78 1.24
C ILE A 274 13.29 -1.99 0.34
N GLY A 275 14.34 -2.38 -0.40
CA GLY A 275 14.39 -3.64 -1.12
C GLY A 275 14.30 -4.79 -0.11
N VAL A 276 13.46 -5.78 -0.41
CA VAL A 276 13.28 -6.96 0.44
C VAL A 276 13.45 -8.23 -0.37
N SER A 277 14.00 -9.26 0.28
CA SER A 277 14.13 -10.62 -0.25
C SER A 277 13.21 -11.55 0.52
N LEU A 278 12.27 -12.19 -0.19
CA LEU A 278 11.33 -13.15 0.38
C LEU A 278 11.78 -14.54 -0.07
N LEU A 279 12.38 -15.28 0.87
CA LEU A 279 12.94 -16.62 0.66
C LEU A 279 11.91 -17.52 -0.05
N GLY A 280 12.30 -18.14 -1.16
CA GLY A 280 11.49 -19.04 -1.98
C GLY A 280 10.43 -18.37 -2.85
N TYR A 281 10.17 -17.07 -2.67
CA TYR A 281 9.15 -16.32 -3.43
C TYR A 281 9.73 -15.33 -4.43
N GLY A 282 10.61 -14.41 -4.00
CA GLY A 282 11.10 -13.33 -4.87
C GLY A 282 11.68 -12.14 -4.13
N CYS A 283 12.28 -11.21 -4.88
CA CYS A 283 12.55 -9.87 -4.36
C CYS A 283 11.31 -8.97 -4.47
N SER A 284 11.27 -7.89 -3.71
CA SER A 284 10.17 -6.90 -3.70
C SER A 284 10.66 -5.57 -3.12
N LEU A 285 9.73 -4.62 -2.93
CA LEU A 285 9.98 -3.33 -2.29
C LEU A 285 8.98 -3.12 -1.14
N ALA A 286 9.48 -2.85 0.05
CA ALA A 286 8.67 -2.33 1.14
C ALA A 286 8.52 -0.81 0.99
N VAL A 287 7.26 -0.35 0.95
CA VAL A 287 6.90 1.03 0.61
C VAL A 287 6.15 1.66 1.78
N GLY A 288 6.56 2.87 2.16
CA GLY A 288 5.81 3.72 3.08
C GLY A 288 4.73 4.51 2.36
N LEU A 289 3.50 4.39 2.83
CA LEU A 289 2.33 5.09 2.27
C LEU A 289 1.46 5.62 3.42
N GLY A 290 1.06 6.89 3.35
CA GLY A 290 0.16 7.51 4.31
C GLY A 290 -0.84 8.41 3.60
N VAL A 291 -2.11 8.35 4.00
CA VAL A 291 -3.18 9.17 3.40
C VAL A 291 -3.80 10.06 4.49
N PRO A 292 -3.90 11.36 4.26
CA PRO A 292 -4.67 12.22 5.14
C PRO A 292 -6.16 12.12 4.79
N ILE A 293 -6.98 11.82 5.79
CA ILE A 293 -8.44 11.74 5.66
C ILE A 293 -9.03 13.03 6.25
N PRO A 294 -9.60 13.92 5.41
CA PRO A 294 -10.32 15.09 5.91
C PRO A 294 -11.61 14.67 6.59
N LEU A 295 -11.84 15.11 7.82
CA LEU A 295 -13.11 14.86 8.51
C LEU A 295 -14.17 15.87 8.05
N LEU A 296 -14.75 15.62 6.87
CA LEU A 296 -15.75 16.52 6.28
C LEU A 296 -17.08 16.48 7.05
N ASN A 297 -17.40 15.36 7.70
CA ASN A 297 -18.64 15.17 8.44
C ASN A 297 -18.50 14.06 9.51
N GLU A 298 -19.55 13.87 10.32
CA GLU A 298 -19.58 12.85 11.37
C GLU A 298 -19.53 11.41 10.86
N GLU A 299 -19.96 11.13 9.62
CA GLU A 299 -19.91 9.80 9.05
C GLU A 299 -18.46 9.36 8.80
N ILE A 300 -17.62 10.26 8.26
CA ILE A 300 -16.20 9.99 8.06
C ILE A 300 -15.49 9.81 9.41
N ALA A 301 -15.84 10.61 10.42
CA ALA A 301 -15.28 10.47 11.76
C ALA A 301 -15.58 9.10 12.38
N ARG A 302 -16.79 8.57 12.16
CA ARG A 302 -17.17 7.21 12.57
C ARG A 302 -16.31 6.14 11.90
N TYR A 303 -16.07 6.24 10.60
CA TYR A 303 -15.23 5.26 9.88
C TYR A 303 -13.75 5.34 10.29
N CYS A 304 -13.24 6.54 10.57
CA CYS A 304 -11.89 6.72 11.10
C CYS A 304 -11.72 6.17 12.53
N ALA A 305 -12.80 5.92 13.26
CA ALA A 305 -12.76 5.36 14.61
C ALA A 305 -12.78 3.81 14.64
N VAL A 306 -12.54 3.16 13.50
CA VAL A 306 -12.45 1.70 13.41
C VAL A 306 -11.32 1.17 14.30
N THR A 307 -11.60 0.14 15.09
CA THR A 307 -10.60 -0.49 15.96
C THR A 307 -10.09 -1.80 15.38
N ASP A 308 -8.94 -2.27 15.87
CA ASP A 308 -8.41 -3.58 15.48
C ASP A 308 -9.36 -4.75 15.83
N GLU A 309 -10.21 -4.59 16.84
CA GLU A 309 -11.26 -5.54 17.24
C GLU A 309 -12.40 -5.61 16.21
N ASP A 310 -12.66 -4.51 15.51
CA ASP A 310 -13.77 -4.39 14.56
C ASP A 310 -13.45 -4.89 13.15
N ILE A 311 -12.18 -5.21 12.89
CA ILE A 311 -11.70 -5.56 11.55
C ILE A 311 -11.46 -7.07 11.47
N LEU A 312 -12.37 -7.76 10.79
CA LEU A 312 -12.29 -9.19 10.52
C LEU A 312 -11.31 -9.49 9.39
N VAL A 313 -10.46 -10.49 9.61
CA VAL A 313 -9.40 -10.95 8.72
C VAL A 313 -9.65 -12.43 8.42
N PRO A 314 -9.75 -12.84 7.14
CA PRO A 314 -9.97 -14.24 6.79
C PRO A 314 -8.66 -15.02 6.96
N VAL A 315 -8.73 -16.14 7.66
CA VAL A 315 -7.66 -17.13 7.75
C VAL A 315 -7.80 -18.09 6.57
N VAL A 316 -6.76 -18.16 5.73
CA VAL A 316 -6.76 -18.94 4.48
C VAL A 316 -5.56 -19.87 4.46
N ASP A 317 -5.76 -21.12 4.06
CA ASP A 317 -4.65 -22.06 3.82
C ASP A 317 -3.93 -21.73 2.51
N TYR A 318 -2.65 -21.41 2.61
CA TYR A 318 -1.80 -21.13 1.45
C TYR A 318 -1.15 -22.38 0.87
N GLY A 319 -1.29 -23.53 1.55
CA GLY A 319 -0.84 -24.82 1.05
C GLY A 319 -1.77 -25.39 -0.02
N GLU A 320 -3.08 -25.37 0.24
CA GLU A 320 -4.09 -25.93 -0.67
C GLU A 320 -5.08 -24.89 -1.20
N ASP A 321 -5.76 -24.13 -0.34
CA ASP A 321 -6.91 -23.31 -0.75
C ASP A 321 -6.53 -22.11 -1.64
N TYR A 322 -5.46 -21.39 -1.28
CA TYR A 322 -4.98 -20.23 -2.05
C TYR A 322 -4.50 -20.59 -3.47
N PRO A 323 -3.57 -21.55 -3.68
CA PRO A 323 -3.08 -21.86 -5.02
C PRO A 323 -4.14 -22.47 -5.94
N HIS A 324 -5.15 -23.16 -5.38
CA HIS A 324 -6.26 -23.73 -6.15
C HIS A 324 -7.48 -22.81 -6.26
N ALA A 325 -7.40 -21.59 -5.70
CA ALA A 325 -8.46 -20.59 -5.73
C ALA A 325 -9.84 -21.12 -5.27
N THR A 326 -9.86 -21.98 -4.25
CA THR A 326 -11.11 -22.59 -3.74
C THR A 326 -12.06 -21.57 -3.12
N GLY A 327 -11.50 -20.44 -2.65
CA GLY A 327 -12.23 -19.39 -1.95
C GLY A 327 -12.63 -19.78 -0.51
N ARG A 328 -12.17 -20.94 -0.02
CA ARG A 328 -12.44 -21.38 1.35
C ARG A 328 -11.76 -20.47 2.36
N ILE A 329 -12.53 -20.06 3.36
CA ILE A 329 -12.05 -19.35 4.54
C ILE A 329 -12.18 -20.33 5.70
N ILE A 330 -11.08 -20.58 6.43
CA ILE A 330 -11.09 -21.49 7.58
C ILE A 330 -11.89 -20.87 8.71
N THR A 331 -11.57 -19.62 9.04
CA THR A 331 -12.25 -18.81 10.05
C THR A 331 -11.95 -17.33 9.83
N HIS A 332 -12.59 -16.45 10.59
CA HIS A 332 -12.20 -15.04 10.71
C HIS A 332 -11.60 -14.79 12.09
N VAL A 333 -10.56 -13.97 12.12
CA VAL A 333 -9.94 -13.42 13.35
C VAL A 333 -9.91 -11.91 13.25
N THR A 334 -9.67 -11.20 14.35
CA THR A 334 -9.52 -9.74 14.34
C THR A 334 -8.05 -9.32 14.27
N TYR A 335 -7.75 -8.10 13.83
CA TYR A 335 -6.38 -7.59 13.95
C TYR A 335 -5.93 -7.49 15.41
N ALA A 336 -6.85 -7.29 16.36
CA ALA A 336 -6.54 -7.27 17.78
C ALA A 336 -6.00 -8.62 18.24
N GLN A 337 -6.65 -9.72 17.85
CA GLN A 337 -6.16 -11.08 18.11
C GLN A 337 -4.81 -11.34 17.43
N LEU A 338 -4.67 -10.97 16.16
CA LEU A 338 -3.40 -11.14 15.43
C LEU A 338 -2.24 -10.39 16.10
N LYS A 339 -2.47 -9.18 16.63
CA LYS A 339 -1.47 -8.35 17.32
C LYS A 339 -1.09 -8.87 18.70
N GLN A 340 -1.87 -9.78 19.31
CA GLN A 340 -1.50 -10.45 20.56
C GLN A 340 -0.38 -11.50 20.36
N GLY A 341 -0.12 -11.92 19.12
CA GLY A 341 0.97 -12.85 18.79
C GLY A 341 0.54 -14.32 18.71
N VAL A 342 -0.69 -14.66 19.11
CA VAL A 342 -1.23 -16.03 19.08
C VAL A 342 -2.72 -16.00 18.73
N ILE A 343 -3.16 -16.93 17.87
CA ILE A 343 -4.58 -17.16 17.55
C ILE A 343 -4.93 -18.64 17.65
N GLU A 344 -6.22 -18.95 17.77
CA GLU A 344 -6.73 -20.32 17.70
C GLU A 344 -7.39 -20.57 16.34
N VAL A 345 -6.99 -21.64 15.65
CA VAL A 345 -7.55 -22.06 14.36
C VAL A 345 -7.71 -23.57 14.38
N GLU A 346 -8.94 -24.07 14.16
CA GLU A 346 -9.27 -25.50 14.20
C GLU A 346 -8.73 -26.20 15.48
N GLY A 347 -8.86 -25.55 16.64
CA GLY A 347 -8.39 -26.07 17.93
C GLY A 347 -6.87 -26.04 18.14
N HIS A 348 -6.10 -25.47 17.22
CA HIS A 348 -4.66 -25.31 17.33
C HIS A 348 -4.30 -23.88 17.73
N GLN A 349 -3.39 -23.71 18.68
CA GLN A 349 -2.77 -22.41 18.96
C GLN A 349 -1.61 -22.17 18.00
N ILE A 350 -1.66 -21.03 17.31
CA ILE A 350 -0.73 -20.68 16.23
C ILE A 350 -0.12 -19.32 16.52
N ASN A 351 1.21 -19.23 16.47
CA ASN A 351 1.91 -17.96 16.58
C ASN A 351 1.68 -17.12 15.31
N THR A 352 1.39 -15.83 15.51
CA THR A 352 1.18 -14.88 14.42
C THR A 352 2.41 -14.02 14.19
N ALA A 353 2.68 -13.65 12.94
CA ALA A 353 3.77 -12.75 12.57
C ALA A 353 3.31 -11.68 11.56
N PRO A 354 3.45 -10.38 11.88
CA PRO A 354 3.14 -9.32 10.94
C PRO A 354 4.27 -9.12 9.92
N LEU A 355 3.91 -8.85 8.66
CA LEU A 355 4.86 -8.32 7.67
C LEU A 355 4.89 -6.78 7.65
N THR A 356 3.78 -6.17 8.04
CA THR A 356 3.67 -4.71 8.13
C THR A 356 4.40 -4.24 9.40
N SER A 357 5.31 -3.27 9.26
CA SER A 357 6.02 -2.70 10.41
C SER A 357 5.19 -1.62 11.07
N MET A 358 4.58 -1.91 12.23
CA MET A 358 3.80 -0.92 12.99
C MET A 358 4.62 0.29 13.42
N VAL A 359 5.91 0.09 13.74
CA VAL A 359 6.83 1.19 14.09
C VAL A 359 6.94 2.18 12.92
N ARG A 360 7.15 1.68 11.70
CA ARG A 360 7.22 2.49 10.49
C ARG A 360 5.89 3.10 10.09
N SER A 361 4.80 2.36 10.23
CA SER A 361 3.45 2.86 9.95
C SER A 361 3.09 4.05 10.84
N ARG A 362 3.39 3.98 12.15
CA ARG A 362 3.20 5.09 13.10
C ARG A 362 4.08 6.28 12.79
N GLU A 363 5.34 6.02 12.45
CA GLU A 363 6.26 7.07 12.00
C GLU A 363 5.73 7.81 10.77
N ILE A 364 5.18 7.11 9.79
CA ILE A 364 4.57 7.70 8.59
C ILE A 364 3.37 8.58 8.96
N ALA A 365 2.44 8.06 9.77
CA ALA A 365 1.28 8.82 10.20
C ALA A 365 1.68 10.09 10.97
N ALA A 366 2.65 9.98 11.88
CA ALA A 366 3.19 11.13 12.62
C ALA A 366 3.91 12.13 11.72
N THR A 367 4.69 11.66 10.75
CA THR A 367 5.39 12.53 9.78
C THR A 367 4.40 13.31 8.94
N LEU A 368 3.38 12.63 8.40
CA LEU A 368 2.30 13.27 7.64
C LEU A 368 1.53 14.29 8.50
N LYS A 369 1.22 13.94 9.77
CA LYS A 369 0.60 14.86 10.74
C LYS A 369 1.45 16.13 10.91
N ASN A 370 2.76 15.98 11.07
CA ASN A 370 3.67 17.11 11.22
C ASN A 370 3.75 17.98 9.97
N TRP A 371 3.80 17.40 8.77
CA TRP A 371 3.80 18.19 7.52
C TRP A 371 2.53 19.02 7.35
N ILE A 372 1.37 18.47 7.77
CA ILE A 372 0.10 19.19 7.71
C ILE A 372 0.07 20.31 8.77
N LEU A 373 0.48 20.02 10.01
CA LEU A 373 0.54 21.04 11.07
C LEU A 373 1.51 22.18 10.74
N ALA A 374 2.61 21.89 10.04
CA ALA A 374 3.59 22.87 9.59
C ALA A 374 3.08 23.73 8.40
N GLY A 375 2.00 23.32 7.73
CA GLY A 375 1.50 23.98 6.53
C GLY A 375 2.21 23.60 5.23
N ASP A 376 3.21 22.72 5.29
CA ASP A 376 3.95 22.20 4.12
C ASP A 376 3.12 21.23 3.27
N PHE A 377 2.06 20.68 3.88
CA PHE A 377 1.15 19.74 3.25
C PHE A 377 -0.30 20.20 3.33
N LEU A 378 -0.82 20.67 2.21
CA LEU A 378 -2.24 20.93 1.99
C LEU A 378 -2.92 19.71 1.38
N LEU A 379 -4.19 19.54 1.73
CA LEU A 379 -5.07 18.50 1.18
C LEU A 379 -5.51 18.83 -0.24
N THR A 380 -5.75 17.81 -1.03
CA THR A 380 -6.38 17.94 -2.34
C THR A 380 -7.76 17.29 -2.31
N GLU A 381 -8.74 17.97 -2.89
CA GLU A 381 -10.02 17.36 -3.21
C GLU A 381 -9.82 16.43 -4.42
N PRO A 382 -10.28 15.17 -4.35
CA PRO A 382 -10.14 14.25 -5.46
C PRO A 382 -10.92 14.75 -6.68
N VAL A 383 -10.33 14.61 -7.86
CA VAL A 383 -10.98 14.92 -9.14
C VAL A 383 -12.14 13.97 -9.39
N GLU A 384 -11.96 12.71 -9.01
CA GLU A 384 -12.97 11.66 -9.06
C GLU A 384 -12.72 10.67 -7.92
N LEU A 385 -13.76 10.26 -7.21
CA LEU A 385 -13.66 9.25 -6.15
C LEU A 385 -13.40 7.87 -6.74
N LEU A 386 -12.77 6.98 -5.95
CA LEU A 386 -12.59 5.60 -6.40
C LEU A 386 -13.94 4.87 -6.56
N PRO A 387 -14.02 3.89 -7.47
CA PRO A 387 -15.20 3.03 -7.58
C PRO A 387 -15.57 2.41 -6.23
N SER A 388 -16.83 2.53 -5.83
CA SER A 388 -17.31 2.09 -4.52
C SER A 388 -18.58 1.24 -4.64
N VAL A 389 -19.12 0.83 -3.49
CA VAL A 389 -20.40 0.13 -3.36
C VAL A 389 -21.42 1.00 -2.64
N PRO A 390 -22.73 0.72 -2.77
CA PRO A 390 -23.75 1.38 -1.96
C PRO A 390 -23.42 1.24 -0.46
N ARG A 391 -23.63 2.33 0.28
CA ARG A 391 -23.44 2.34 1.74
C ARG A 391 -24.61 1.60 2.38
N MET A 392 -24.33 0.78 3.39
CA MET A 392 -25.39 0.29 4.26
C MET A 392 -25.90 1.47 5.08
N ASP A 393 -27.20 1.74 5.05
CA ASP A 393 -27.80 2.79 5.86
C ASP A 393 -27.90 2.28 7.31
N PHE A 394 -27.07 2.82 8.19
CA PHE A 394 -27.01 2.40 9.59
C PHE A 394 -28.04 3.11 10.47
N ARG A 395 -28.89 3.98 9.91
CA ARG A 395 -29.85 4.79 10.67
C ARG A 395 -31.24 4.17 10.84
N SER A 396 -31.48 2.93 10.38
CA SER A 396 -32.75 2.22 10.53
C SER A 396 -32.58 0.84 11.19
N PRO A 397 -32.88 0.69 12.49
CA PRO A 397 -32.86 -0.61 13.16
C PRO A 397 -34.10 -1.48 12.86
N SER A 398 -34.70 -1.41 11.64
CA SER A 398 -36.03 -1.99 11.39
C SER A 398 -36.18 -2.81 10.11
N ALA A 399 -35.12 -3.44 9.57
CA ALA A 399 -35.25 -4.20 8.33
C ALA A 399 -34.58 -5.59 8.33
N LEU A 400 -34.51 -6.27 9.47
CA LEU A 400 -34.04 -7.67 9.54
C LEU A 400 -34.98 -8.62 10.33
N GLU A 401 -36.25 -8.25 10.49
CA GLU A 401 -37.29 -9.22 10.90
C GLU A 401 -38.34 -9.29 9.79
N GLY A 402 -38.45 -10.45 9.14
CA GLY A 402 -39.54 -10.73 8.19
C GLY A 402 -39.07 -11.35 6.88
N GLY A 403 -38.74 -12.64 6.91
CA GLY A 403 -38.44 -13.44 5.73
C GLY A 403 -38.45 -14.92 6.07
N GLU A 404 -39.59 -15.41 6.55
CA GLU A 404 -39.86 -16.85 6.65
C GLU A 404 -39.75 -17.48 5.25
N ILE A 405 -38.97 -18.56 5.18
CA ILE A 405 -38.85 -19.40 3.99
C ILE A 405 -39.99 -20.42 4.06
N SER A 406 -40.93 -20.31 3.13
CA SER A 406 -41.83 -21.40 2.73
C SER A 406 -41.37 -21.98 1.41
#